data_AF-A0A968LIE4-F1
#
_entry.id   AF-A0A968LIE4-F1
#
_cell.length_a   1.000
_cell.length_b   1.000
_cell.length_c   1.000
_cell.angle_alpha   90.00
_cell.angle_beta   90.00
_cell.angle_gamma   90.00
#
_symmetry.space_group_name_H-M   'P 1'
#
loop_
_entity.id
_entity.type
_entity.pdbx_description
1 polymer ?
#
loop_
_entity_poly.entity_id
_entity_poly.type
_entity_poly.pdbx_seq_one_letter_code
_entity_poly.pdbx_strand_id
1 'polypeptide(L)'
;MNLKLSRCWKDADIRLGGGGNDYLRGGRDEDFVAGEAGDDILNGNIGADLVNGGEGNDIVRGGRDNDVLSGGVGNDTLIGDVGADVLAGNEGSDLFALRTEIANAEEADLLLDFNPSEDRIGLTGGVTEAALQFQDAVLPWICFWLVLLGSVRRIL
;
A
#
# COMPACT_ATOMS: atom_id res chain seq x y z
N MET A 1 -19.99 -21.41 36.08
CA MET A 1 -18.79 -21.51 35.21
C MET A 1 -18.54 -20.14 34.63
N ASN A 2 -17.60 -19.39 35.20
CA ASN A 2 -17.15 -18.12 34.63
C ASN A 2 -16.18 -18.46 33.51
N LEU A 3 -16.64 -18.35 32.26
CA LEU A 3 -15.74 -18.31 31.12
C LEU A 3 -14.88 -17.05 31.31
N LYS A 4 -13.66 -17.23 31.82
CA LYS A 4 -12.61 -16.23 31.66
C LYS A 4 -12.40 -16.13 30.16
N LEU A 5 -13.01 -15.13 29.51
CA LEU A 5 -12.62 -14.69 28.19
C LEU A 5 -11.15 -14.27 28.31
N SER A 6 -10.27 -15.20 28.00
CA SER A 6 -8.84 -15.05 28.11
C SER A 6 -8.40 -14.06 27.03
N ARG A 7 -8.10 -12.83 27.46
CA ARG A 7 -6.81 -12.18 27.15
C ARG A 7 -6.34 -12.24 25.68
N CYS A 8 -7.24 -12.00 24.72
CA CYS A 8 -6.91 -11.79 23.29
C CYS A 8 -7.48 -10.47 22.72
N TRP A 9 -8.22 -9.67 23.52
CA TRP A 9 -8.99 -8.52 23.00
C TRP A 9 -9.04 -7.35 23.99
N LYS A 10 -8.02 -7.18 24.84
CA LYS A 10 -8.10 -6.12 25.86
C LYS A 10 -7.75 -4.74 25.33
N ASP A 11 -7.05 -4.68 24.20
CA ASP A 11 -6.43 -3.44 23.74
C ASP A 11 -6.64 -3.20 22.23
N ALA A 12 -7.30 -4.13 21.52
CA ALA A 12 -7.76 -3.96 20.14
C ALA A 12 -8.94 -2.96 20.09
N ASP A 13 -8.75 -1.82 19.44
CA ASP A 13 -9.76 -0.78 19.28
C ASP A 13 -10.55 -0.93 17.97
N ILE A 14 -11.79 -0.41 17.97
CA ILE A 14 -12.58 -0.17 16.76
C ILE A 14 -12.77 1.35 16.65
N ARG A 15 -12.27 1.95 15.56
CA ARG A 15 -12.39 3.38 15.25
C ARG A 15 -13.20 3.55 13.96
N LEU A 16 -14.27 4.35 14.02
CA LEU A 16 -15.15 4.65 12.89
C LEU A 16 -15.27 6.17 12.74
N GLY A 17 -15.05 6.70 11.54
CA GLY A 17 -15.13 8.14 11.21
C GLY A 17 -16.56 8.58 10.97
N GLY A 18 -17.26 7.87 10.08
CA GLY A 18 -18.64 8.16 9.74
C GLY A 18 -18.73 9.01 8.49
N GLY A 19 -19.47 10.11 8.54
CA GLY A 19 -19.55 11.04 7.42
C GLY A 19 -18.67 12.26 7.64
N GLY A 20 -18.03 12.72 6.56
CA GLY A 20 -17.12 13.86 6.56
C GLY A 20 -15.66 13.42 6.56
N ASN A 21 -14.76 14.41 6.56
CA ASN A 21 -13.32 14.15 6.50
C ASN A 21 -12.77 13.99 7.91
N ASP A 22 -12.28 12.80 8.23
CA ASP A 22 -11.87 12.36 9.55
C ASP A 22 -10.36 12.14 9.67
N TYR A 23 -9.90 12.14 10.93
CA TYR A 23 -8.52 11.84 11.29
C TYR A 23 -8.51 10.75 12.37
N LEU A 24 -8.24 9.51 11.96
CA LEU A 24 -8.33 8.34 12.84
C LEU A 24 -6.96 7.71 13.09
N ARG A 25 -6.80 7.14 14.29
CA ARG A 25 -5.60 6.41 14.70
C ARG A 25 -6.00 5.18 15.50
N GLY A 26 -5.52 3.99 15.13
CA GLY A 26 -5.67 2.76 15.91
C GLY A 26 -4.96 2.92 17.25
N GLY A 27 -3.64 2.84 17.23
CA GLY A 27 -2.80 3.16 18.37
C GLY A 27 -1.74 2.11 18.62
N ARG A 28 -2.03 1.14 19.49
CA ARG A 28 -1.16 0.00 19.77
C ARG A 28 -2.06 -1.22 19.76
N ASP A 29 -1.47 -2.36 19.44
CA ASP A 29 -2.16 -3.64 19.34
C ASP A 29 -3.00 -3.72 18.05
N GLU A 30 -3.71 -4.82 17.81
CA GLU A 30 -4.42 -5.08 16.54
C GLU A 30 -5.72 -4.27 16.49
N ASP A 31 -5.77 -3.23 15.66
CA ASP A 31 -6.89 -2.31 15.58
C ASP A 31 -7.73 -2.48 14.30
N PHE A 32 -9.00 -2.09 14.38
CA PHE A 32 -9.84 -1.85 13.20
C PHE A 32 -10.13 -0.35 13.06
N VAL A 33 -9.75 0.23 11.93
CA VAL A 33 -9.93 1.65 11.65
C VAL A 33 -10.68 1.83 10.32
N ALA A 34 -11.83 2.49 10.33
CA ALA A 34 -12.61 2.77 9.12
C ALA A 34 -13.00 4.25 9.01
N GLY A 35 -12.70 4.88 7.88
CA GLY A 35 -13.08 6.27 7.57
C GLY A 35 -14.58 6.42 7.28
N GLU A 36 -15.11 5.50 6.47
CA GLU A 36 -16.48 5.46 5.95
C GLU A 36 -16.72 6.41 4.78
N ALA A 37 -17.15 7.66 4.97
CA ALA A 37 -17.46 8.55 3.84
C ALA A 37 -16.84 9.93 4.02
N GLY A 38 -16.03 10.38 3.08
CA GLY A 38 -15.29 11.64 3.12
C GLY A 38 -13.83 11.41 2.78
N ASP A 39 -13.05 12.49 2.60
CA ASP A 39 -11.61 12.34 2.37
C ASP A 39 -10.89 12.22 3.73
N ASP A 40 -10.47 11.01 4.08
CA ASP A 40 -10.01 10.64 5.42
C ASP A 40 -8.49 10.49 5.52
N ILE A 41 -7.97 10.62 6.74
CA ILE A 41 -6.58 10.29 7.07
C ILE A 41 -6.57 9.25 8.20
N LEU A 42 -6.17 8.03 7.84
CA LEU A 42 -6.24 6.86 8.70
C LEU A 42 -4.84 6.31 8.98
N ASN A 43 -4.61 5.86 10.22
CA ASN A 43 -3.31 5.32 10.63
C ASN A 43 -3.48 4.18 11.67
N GLY A 44 -3.08 2.96 11.34
CA GLY A 44 -3.06 1.82 12.27
C GLY A 44 -2.11 2.05 13.46
N ASN A 45 -0.89 2.48 13.16
CA ASN A 45 0.25 2.76 14.04
C ASN A 45 1.10 1.55 14.40
N ILE A 46 0.77 0.78 15.45
CA ILE A 46 1.61 -0.32 15.93
C ILE A 46 0.71 -1.51 16.19
N GLY A 47 0.90 -2.60 15.45
CA GLY A 47 0.08 -3.79 15.57
C GLY A 47 -0.27 -4.31 14.19
N ALA A 48 -0.84 -5.51 14.11
CA ALA A 48 -1.37 -6.00 12.85
C ALA A 48 -2.78 -5.43 12.65
N ASP A 49 -2.87 -4.32 11.94
CA ASP A 49 -4.08 -3.50 11.84
C ASP A 49 -4.89 -3.81 10.58
N LEU A 50 -6.20 -3.57 10.66
CA LEU A 50 -7.10 -3.53 9.51
C LEU A 50 -7.60 -2.10 9.32
N VAL A 51 -7.19 -1.45 8.24
CA VAL A 51 -7.51 -0.05 7.96
C VAL A 51 -8.26 0.06 6.62
N ASN A 52 -9.42 0.73 6.63
CA ASN A 52 -10.27 0.92 5.46
C ASN A 52 -10.64 2.40 5.27
N GLY A 53 -10.27 2.99 4.13
CA GLY A 53 -10.63 4.36 3.74
C GLY A 53 -12.15 4.54 3.66
N GLY A 54 -12.77 3.89 2.68
CA GLY A 54 -14.20 3.97 2.46
C GLY A 54 -14.51 4.69 1.16
N GLU A 55 -15.46 5.62 1.16
CA GLU A 55 -15.74 6.51 0.03
C GLU A 55 -14.98 7.83 0.21
N GLY A 56 -14.16 8.24 -0.75
CA GLY A 56 -13.37 9.47 -0.63
C GLY A 56 -12.01 9.34 -1.28
N ASN A 57 -11.19 10.38 -1.22
CA ASN A 57 -9.78 10.28 -1.57
C ASN A 57 -8.97 10.24 -0.28
N ASP A 58 -8.62 9.02 0.15
CA ASP A 58 -8.14 8.75 1.49
C ASP A 58 -6.62 8.64 1.54
N ILE A 59 -6.06 8.91 2.72
CA ILE A 59 -4.69 8.57 3.07
C ILE A 59 -4.73 7.46 4.11
N VAL A 60 -4.39 6.25 3.68
CA VAL A 60 -4.46 5.04 4.49
C VAL A 60 -3.05 4.56 4.83
N ARG A 61 -2.71 4.54 6.12
CA ARG A 61 -1.40 4.15 6.62
C ARG A 61 -1.48 2.96 7.58
N GLY A 62 -0.70 1.91 7.35
CA GLY A 62 -0.60 0.74 8.23
C GLY A 62 0.22 1.08 9.47
N GLY A 63 1.53 1.22 9.28
CA GLY A 63 2.43 1.68 10.32
C GLY A 63 3.53 0.67 10.63
N ARG A 64 3.38 -0.11 11.68
CA ARG A 64 4.36 -1.14 12.06
C ARG A 64 3.65 -2.45 12.26
N ASP A 65 4.36 -3.51 11.88
CA ASP A 65 3.87 -4.87 11.81
C ASP A 65 3.04 -5.08 10.53
N ASN A 66 2.47 -6.27 10.34
CA ASN A 66 1.87 -6.63 9.05
C ASN A 66 0.41 -6.19 9.01
N ASP A 67 0.11 -5.23 8.14
CA ASP A 67 -1.19 -4.59 8.07
C ASP A 67 -2.01 -5.03 6.85
N VAL A 68 -3.32 -4.83 6.94
CA VAL A 68 -4.25 -4.97 5.80
C VAL A 68 -4.90 -3.62 5.54
N LEU A 69 -4.60 -3.03 4.39
CA LEU A 69 -5.09 -1.70 4.00
C LEU A 69 -6.01 -1.78 2.78
N SER A 70 -7.13 -1.08 2.87
CA SER A 70 -8.10 -0.90 1.79
C SER A 70 -8.32 0.60 1.57
N GLY A 71 -8.15 1.07 0.32
CA GLY A 71 -8.53 2.43 -0.10
C GLY A 71 -10.05 2.57 -0.12
N GLY A 72 -10.68 1.93 -1.10
CA GLY A 72 -12.12 1.89 -1.22
C GLY A 72 -12.58 2.53 -2.52
N VAL A 73 -13.51 3.47 -2.46
CA VAL A 73 -13.98 4.20 -3.65
C VAL A 73 -13.36 5.59 -3.66
N GLY A 74 -12.56 5.87 -4.68
CA GLY A 74 -11.93 7.17 -4.91
C GLY A 74 -10.43 7.02 -5.14
N ASN A 75 -9.68 8.12 -5.18
CA ASN A 75 -8.25 8.05 -5.49
C ASN A 75 -7.44 8.08 -4.21
N ASP A 76 -6.99 6.92 -3.78
CA ASP A 76 -6.42 6.74 -2.45
C ASP A 76 -4.90 6.71 -2.47
N THR A 77 -4.31 7.01 -1.32
CA THR A 77 -2.88 6.82 -1.07
C THR A 77 -2.69 5.79 0.03
N LEU A 78 -2.15 4.63 -0.33
CA LEU A 78 -1.91 3.52 0.58
C LEU A 78 -0.42 3.42 0.94
N ILE A 79 -0.12 3.44 2.24
CA ILE A 79 1.24 3.41 2.79
C ILE A 79 1.32 2.27 3.81
N GLY A 80 1.95 1.14 3.44
CA GLY A 80 2.17 0.02 4.36
C GLY A 80 3.13 0.34 5.51
N ASP A 81 4.24 1.03 5.19
CA ASP A 81 5.41 1.30 6.05
C ASP A 81 6.27 0.05 6.37
N VAL A 82 6.26 -0.41 7.63
CA VAL A 82 7.17 -1.44 8.14
C VAL A 82 6.36 -2.69 8.44
N GLY A 83 6.46 -3.67 7.56
CA GLY A 83 5.75 -4.92 7.69
C GLY A 83 5.81 -5.64 6.35
N ALA A 84 5.19 -6.80 6.29
CA ALA A 84 4.72 -7.36 5.04
C ALA A 84 3.22 -7.05 4.94
N ASP A 85 2.90 -5.98 4.22
CA ASP A 85 1.55 -5.44 4.20
C ASP A 85 0.73 -5.97 3.02
N VAL A 86 -0.59 -5.99 3.18
CA VAL A 86 -1.53 -6.32 2.10
C VAL A 86 -2.31 -5.07 1.76
N LEU A 87 -2.18 -4.60 0.52
CA LEU A 87 -2.74 -3.34 0.05
C LEU A 87 -3.75 -3.61 -1.08
N ALA A 88 -4.94 -3.02 -0.97
CA ALA A 88 -5.95 -3.01 -2.02
C ALA A 88 -6.45 -1.58 -2.25
N GLY A 89 -6.30 -1.07 -3.46
CA GLY A 89 -6.78 0.27 -3.82
C GLY A 89 -8.31 0.29 -4.00
N ASN A 90 -8.81 -0.76 -4.65
CA ASN A 90 -10.17 -0.97 -5.13
C ASN A 90 -10.55 -0.05 -6.31
N GLU A 91 -11.57 0.80 -6.16
CA GLU A 91 -12.08 1.60 -7.28
C GLU A 91 -11.42 2.97 -7.31
N GLY A 92 -10.59 3.26 -8.31
CA GLY A 92 -10.01 4.59 -8.47
C GLY A 92 -8.67 4.57 -9.16
N SER A 93 -7.95 5.70 -9.09
CA SER A 93 -6.56 5.79 -9.49
C SER A 93 -5.68 5.94 -8.26
N ASP A 94 -5.15 4.83 -7.78
CA ASP A 94 -4.54 4.77 -6.46
C ASP A 94 -3.02 4.93 -6.50
N LEU A 95 -2.45 5.38 -5.39
CA LEU A 95 -1.02 5.46 -5.16
C LEU A 95 -0.60 4.50 -4.05
N PHE A 96 0.08 3.43 -4.44
CA PHE A 96 0.71 2.48 -3.51
C PHE A 96 2.15 2.93 -3.21
N ALA A 97 2.39 3.41 -1.99
CA ALA A 97 3.68 3.90 -1.54
C ALA A 97 4.49 2.78 -0.86
N LEU A 98 5.33 2.11 -1.65
CA LEU A 98 6.11 0.95 -1.20
C LEU A 98 7.49 1.38 -0.71
N ARG A 99 7.96 0.76 0.38
CA ARG A 99 9.28 1.03 0.94
C ARG A 99 10.37 0.35 0.11
N THR A 100 11.47 1.04 -0.18
CA THR A 100 12.58 0.51 -0.99
C THR A 100 13.72 -0.11 -0.16
N GLU A 101 13.70 0.09 1.16
CA GLU A 101 14.75 -0.35 2.09
C GLU A 101 14.38 -1.65 2.80
N ILE A 102 13.76 -2.58 2.07
CA ILE A 102 13.35 -3.87 2.61
C ILE A 102 14.61 -4.74 2.75
N ALA A 103 14.93 -5.15 3.98
CA ALA A 103 16.15 -5.91 4.27
C ALA A 103 16.07 -7.35 3.74
N ASN A 104 14.87 -7.93 3.68
CA ASN A 104 14.60 -9.30 3.23
C ASN A 104 13.25 -9.38 2.51
N ALA A 105 13.10 -10.29 1.54
CA ALA A 105 11.85 -10.46 0.77
C ALA A 105 10.62 -10.90 1.60
N GLU A 106 10.83 -11.28 2.87
CA GLU A 106 9.76 -11.65 3.81
C GLU A 106 8.99 -10.43 4.34
N GLU A 107 9.51 -9.22 4.15
CA GLU A 107 8.88 -7.93 4.48
C GLU A 107 8.38 -7.22 3.21
N ALA A 108 8.12 -7.97 2.14
CA ALA A 108 7.61 -7.40 0.89
C ALA A 108 6.09 -7.26 0.96
N ASP A 109 5.60 -6.09 0.57
CA ASP A 109 4.17 -5.82 0.48
C ASP A 109 3.53 -6.54 -0.72
N LEU A 110 2.24 -6.82 -0.60
CA LEU A 110 1.40 -7.42 -1.62
C LEU A 110 0.31 -6.45 -2.06
N LEU A 111 0.25 -6.15 -3.35
CA LEU A 111 -0.83 -5.36 -3.95
C LEU A 111 -1.83 -6.33 -4.59
N LEU A 112 -3.08 -6.33 -4.12
CA LEU A 112 -4.06 -7.35 -4.49
C LEU A 112 -4.75 -7.10 -5.84
N ASP A 113 -4.89 -5.84 -6.25
CA ASP A 113 -5.80 -5.43 -7.33
C ASP A 113 -5.20 -4.38 -8.28
N PHE A 114 -3.88 -4.18 -8.23
CA PHE A 114 -3.18 -3.16 -9.03
C PHE A 114 -3.59 -3.15 -10.51
N ASN A 115 -4.16 -2.04 -10.94
CA ASN A 115 -4.52 -1.78 -12.32
C ASN A 115 -3.47 -0.86 -13.00
N PRO A 116 -2.66 -1.37 -13.94
CA PRO A 116 -1.61 -0.57 -14.59
C PRO A 116 -2.14 0.57 -15.48
N SER A 117 -3.45 0.62 -15.75
CA SER A 117 -4.06 1.71 -16.52
C SER A 117 -4.50 2.91 -15.67
N GLU A 118 -4.62 2.73 -14.34
CA GLU A 118 -5.15 3.72 -13.41
C GLU A 118 -4.15 4.00 -12.28
N ASP A 119 -3.60 2.94 -11.69
CA ASP A 119 -2.81 3.02 -10.46
C ASP A 119 -1.34 3.34 -10.67
N ARG A 120 -0.70 3.74 -9.58
CA ARG A 120 0.71 4.09 -9.53
C ARG A 120 1.38 3.45 -8.33
N ILE A 121 2.63 3.03 -8.54
CA ILE A 121 3.53 2.62 -7.46
C ILE A 121 4.50 3.76 -7.19
N GLY A 122 4.41 4.32 -6.00
CA GLY A 122 5.40 5.22 -5.43
C GLY A 122 6.46 4.41 -4.70
N LEU A 123 7.73 4.70 -4.95
CA LEU A 123 8.84 4.12 -4.22
C LEU A 123 9.30 5.11 -3.16
N THR A 124 9.09 4.76 -1.89
CA THR A 124 9.45 5.57 -0.74
C THR A 124 10.76 5.05 -0.14
N GLY A 125 11.74 5.94 -0.06
CA GLY A 125 13.13 5.58 0.23
C GLY A 125 14.02 5.84 -0.98
N GLY A 126 15.31 6.04 -0.73
CA GLY A 126 16.26 6.46 -1.75
C GLY A 126 16.44 5.38 -2.81
N VAL A 127 15.73 5.49 -3.94
CA VAL A 127 16.04 4.71 -5.13
C VAL A 127 17.36 5.22 -5.71
N THR A 128 18.40 4.40 -5.63
CA THR A 128 19.60 4.63 -6.43
C THR A 128 19.36 4.07 -7.83
N GLU A 129 20.00 4.65 -8.85
CA GLU A 129 19.91 4.13 -10.22
C GLU A 129 20.33 2.64 -10.32
N ALA A 130 21.17 2.16 -9.40
CA ALA A 130 21.59 0.76 -9.32
C ALA A 130 20.49 -0.20 -8.80
N ALA A 131 19.50 0.32 -8.06
CA ALA A 131 18.41 -0.47 -7.48
C ALA A 131 17.23 -0.65 -8.45
N LEU A 132 17.10 0.20 -9.47
CA LEU A 132 16.06 0.10 -10.49
C LEU A 132 16.51 -0.85 -11.62
N GLN A 133 16.33 -2.14 -11.40
CA GLN A 133 16.53 -3.15 -12.45
C GLN A 133 15.21 -3.44 -13.14
N PHE A 134 15.00 -2.83 -14.31
CA PHE A 134 13.95 -3.26 -15.21
C PHE A 134 14.40 -4.55 -15.87
N GLN A 135 13.68 -5.64 -15.61
CA GLN A 135 13.97 -6.91 -16.24
C GLN A 135 13.53 -6.81 -17.69
N ASP A 136 14.42 -6.36 -18.56
CA ASP A 136 14.21 -6.41 -19.99
C ASP A 136 13.91 -7.87 -20.32
N ALA A 137 12.71 -8.14 -20.82
CA ALA A 137 12.38 -9.41 -21.43
C ALA A 137 13.23 -9.53 -22.70
N VAL A 138 14.48 -9.97 -22.53
CA VAL A 138 15.35 -10.37 -23.63
C VAL A 138 14.73 -11.66 -24.17
N LEU A 139 13.78 -11.52 -25.10
CA LEU A 139 13.44 -12.60 -26.01
C LEU A 139 14.64 -12.73 -26.97
N PRO A 140 15.49 -13.76 -26.85
CA PRO A 140 16.76 -13.80 -27.57
C PRO A 140 16.63 -14.06 -29.09
N TRP A 141 15.45 -13.87 -29.70
CA TRP A 141 15.18 -14.33 -31.06
C TRP A 141 14.58 -13.31 -32.03
N ILE A 142 14.38 -12.04 -31.63
CA ILE A 142 13.93 -11.01 -32.58
C ILE A 142 14.93 -9.85 -32.59
N CYS A 143 16.10 -10.12 -33.16
CA CYS A 143 16.89 -9.08 -33.81
C CYS A 143 16.59 -9.13 -35.31
N PHE A 144 16.60 -7.96 -35.96
CA PHE A 144 16.43 -7.74 -37.40
C PHE A 144 14.99 -7.83 -37.92
N TRP A 145 14.27 -6.72 -37.88
CA TRP A 145 13.98 -5.91 -39.09
C TRP A 145 13.17 -4.66 -38.69
N LEU A 146 13.86 -3.56 -38.39
CA LEU A 146 13.41 -2.24 -38.85
C LEU A 146 14.62 -1.29 -38.89
N VAL A 147 15.08 -1.05 -40.11
CA VAL A 147 16.11 -0.06 -40.44
C VAL A 147 15.39 1.19 -40.94
N LEU A 148 15.93 2.37 -40.57
CA LEU A 148 15.71 3.74 -41.09
C LEU A 148 14.54 4.58 -40.51
N LEU A 149 14.81 5.33 -39.44
CA LEU A 149 15.15 6.78 -39.47
C LEU A 149 15.04 7.39 -38.07
N GLY A 150 16.17 7.89 -37.54
CA GLY A 150 16.16 8.89 -36.45
C GLY A 150 16.55 8.38 -35.06
N SER A 151 17.86 8.14 -34.86
CA SER A 151 18.60 8.21 -33.59
C SER A 151 17.96 7.67 -32.31
N VAL A 152 18.50 6.56 -31.81
CA VAL A 152 18.59 6.32 -30.36
C VAL A 152 20.06 6.17 -30.00
N ARG A 153 20.59 7.12 -29.23
CA ARG A 153 21.92 7.02 -28.61
C ARG A 153 21.80 6.19 -27.34
N ARG A 154 22.67 5.20 -27.21
CA ARG A 154 22.99 4.52 -25.95
C ARG A 154 23.76 5.53 -25.08
N ILE A 155 23.21 5.92 -23.94
CA ILE A 155 24.00 6.60 -22.90
C ILE A 155 24.64 5.46 -22.10
N LEU A 156 25.98 5.48 -22.06
CA LEU A 156 26.79 4.59 -21.22
C LEU A 156 26.67 5.00 -19.75
#